data_AF-A0A0C9SJV9-F1
#
_entry.id   AF-A0A0C9SJV9-F1
#
_cell.length_a   1.000
_cell.length_b   1.000
_cell.length_c   1.000
_cell.angle_alpha   90.00
_cell.angle_beta   90.00
_cell.angle_gamma   90.00
#
_symmetry.space_group_name_H-M   'P 1'
#
loop_
_entity.id
_entity.type
_entity.pdbx_description
1 polymer ?
#
loop_
_entity_poly.entity_id
_entity_poly.type
_entity_poly.pdbx_seq_one_letter_code
_entity_poly.pdbx_strand_id
1 'polypeptide(L)'
;MCTRARPNVLKVIDMQAPPGWVCIDAPKDHLERTIATPVIYEGPSNDTLHAFSRRPIFLGKRTIAEMAKLPVKAPDVDGVYDEYTVREVSGPPTKISVPGETHNSAVHRHIKRAKEAHDRRSVVEWRTEVESQRAPSPVPSSSWGVPAPSSSSTASTSIARESSLAGDDDMPSAADVDMGPAGSPEKWDGKPLRRKRKSTALRNAAKRAREENPDPPPKQEQRDKWVDPESDLIPPAHPIWAAALKMVDQSPARLEPMRPQNRMYRWPEPAIFVTTSNKGRFLVNWLAARQAWLARLTTSASQSDAAATNQMWRDYLGTKHDTGLREGTFAAKCRAQAEETFGMSMREEGPSIVYWQEAELLASRVEGFEGEEERHLMREVVWDACEHSFHFELRALDRVAAAEAWEDDPVGRDKMVAEIFNGRYVVDVIPPYNVGVIADDIADRIKSLEALRKVMKSWSRAPREVTAFCLGETLAEDIAKGQSETFLYRVQVSMAQFYCQTFYNWFVRPPIIPHLVPCRRESSAGSQRSE
;
A
#
# COMPACT_ATOMS: atom_id res chain seq x y z
N MET A 1 10.05 43.67 -2.97
CA MET A 1 10.34 42.40 -2.28
C MET A 1 9.52 41.29 -2.95
N CYS A 2 10.15 40.30 -3.58
CA CYS A 2 9.42 39.25 -4.29
C CYS A 2 9.12 38.06 -3.38
N THR A 3 7.85 37.79 -3.09
CA THR A 3 7.47 36.54 -2.40
C THR A 3 7.51 35.38 -3.39
N ARG A 4 8.33 34.36 -3.15
CA ARG A 4 8.31 33.12 -3.94
C ARG A 4 6.96 32.43 -3.73
N ALA A 5 6.07 32.49 -4.72
CA ALA A 5 4.86 31.67 -4.73
C ALA A 5 5.24 30.19 -4.94
N ARG A 6 4.43 29.27 -4.38
CA ARG A 6 4.62 27.82 -4.59
C ARG A 6 4.49 27.49 -6.09
N PRO A 7 5.23 26.52 -6.66
CA PRO A 7 5.13 26.18 -8.09
C PRO A 7 3.72 25.87 -8.58
N ASN A 8 2.89 25.25 -7.74
CA ASN A 8 1.48 24.98 -8.05
C ASN A 8 0.63 26.26 -8.10
N VAL A 9 0.97 27.28 -7.30
CA VAL A 9 0.32 28.60 -7.33
C VAL A 9 0.77 29.41 -8.54
N LEU A 10 2.05 29.30 -8.93
CA LEU A 10 2.54 29.89 -10.19
C LEU A 10 1.78 29.31 -11.38
N LYS A 11 1.67 27.97 -11.50
CA LYS A 11 0.86 27.32 -12.54
C LYS A 11 -0.63 27.73 -12.53
N VAL A 12 -1.18 28.14 -11.39
CA VAL A 12 -2.56 28.68 -11.30
C VAL A 12 -2.64 30.14 -11.76
N ILE A 13 -1.63 30.95 -11.46
CA ILE A 13 -1.49 32.33 -11.95
C ILE A 13 -1.26 32.35 -13.47
N ASP A 14 -0.55 31.36 -14.00
CA ASP A 14 -0.24 31.22 -15.43
C ASP A 14 -1.41 30.62 -16.25
N MET A 15 -2.49 30.15 -15.62
CA MET A 15 -3.68 29.62 -16.32
C MET A 15 -4.63 30.73 -16.75
N GLN A 16 -4.97 30.76 -18.05
CA GLN A 16 -5.92 31.74 -18.60
C GLN A 16 -7.39 31.42 -18.24
N ALA A 17 -7.71 30.14 -18.03
CA ALA A 17 -9.00 29.67 -17.53
C ALA A 17 -8.81 28.34 -16.77
N PRO A 18 -9.65 28.03 -15.77
CA PRO A 18 -9.64 26.72 -15.12
C PRO A 18 -10.24 25.65 -16.06
N PRO A 19 -9.70 24.42 -16.10
CA PRO A 19 -10.34 23.30 -16.78
C PRO A 19 -11.76 23.06 -16.24
N GLY A 20 -12.71 22.67 -17.10
CA GLY A 20 -14.14 22.51 -16.73
C GLY A 20 -14.48 21.43 -15.69
N TRP A 21 -13.48 20.70 -15.19
CA TRP A 21 -13.60 19.74 -14.09
C TRP A 21 -13.00 20.26 -12.76
N VAL A 22 -12.42 21.47 -12.74
CA VAL A 22 -11.92 22.11 -11.53
C VAL A 22 -13.05 22.88 -10.85
N CYS A 23 -13.44 22.45 -9.66
CA CYS A 23 -14.35 23.23 -8.83
C CYS A 23 -13.66 24.53 -8.39
N ILE A 24 -14.19 25.66 -8.86
CA ILE A 24 -13.69 27.01 -8.58
C ILE A 24 -14.18 27.54 -7.23
N ASP A 25 -15.35 27.09 -6.79
CA ASP A 25 -15.98 27.47 -5.53
C ASP A 25 -15.50 26.52 -4.42
N ALA A 26 -14.49 26.97 -3.67
CA ALA A 26 -13.97 26.21 -2.54
C ALA A 26 -15.04 26.13 -1.42
N PRO A 27 -15.27 24.95 -0.80
CA PRO A 27 -16.30 24.76 0.21
C PRO A 27 -16.22 25.75 1.37
N LYS A 28 -17.39 26.06 1.95
CA LYS A 28 -17.55 26.96 3.09
C LYS A 28 -17.96 26.18 4.33
N ASP A 29 -17.58 26.68 5.51
CA ASP A 29 -18.16 26.24 6.77
C ASP A 29 -19.52 26.89 7.04
N HIS A 30 -20.15 26.51 8.16
CA HIS A 30 -21.43 27.05 8.63
C HIS A 30 -21.40 28.54 9.02
N LEU A 31 -20.27 29.23 8.85
CA LEU A 31 -20.09 30.67 9.04
C LEU A 31 -19.71 31.36 7.72
N GLU A 32 -19.99 30.73 6.58
CA GLU A 32 -19.67 31.20 5.21
C GLU A 32 -18.16 31.35 4.93
N ARG A 33 -17.28 30.82 5.80
CA ARG A 33 -15.82 30.96 5.66
C ARG A 33 -15.28 29.83 4.80
N THR A 34 -14.49 30.17 3.79
CA THR A 34 -13.83 29.18 2.93
C THR A 34 -12.86 28.30 3.71
N ILE A 35 -13.10 26.99 3.68
CA ILE A 35 -12.23 25.96 4.25
C ILE A 35 -11.26 25.41 3.20
N ALA A 36 -10.10 24.92 3.64
CA ALA A 36 -9.20 24.18 2.77
C ALA A 36 -9.71 22.73 2.68
N THR A 37 -10.15 22.31 1.49
CA THR A 37 -10.73 20.97 1.28
C THR A 37 -9.81 20.13 0.38
N PRO A 38 -9.57 18.84 0.71
CA PRO A 38 -8.93 17.92 -0.21
C PRO A 38 -9.85 17.64 -1.41
N VAL A 39 -9.52 18.19 -2.58
CA VAL A 39 -10.20 17.80 -3.83
C VAL A 39 -9.71 16.41 -4.24
N ILE A 40 -10.63 15.45 -4.27
CA ILE A 40 -10.41 14.08 -4.77
C ILE A 40 -10.98 13.99 -6.19
N TYR A 41 -10.26 13.32 -7.10
CA TYR A 41 -10.71 13.09 -8.47
C TYR A 41 -10.56 11.61 -8.84
N GLU A 42 -11.66 10.99 -9.27
CA GLU A 42 -11.65 9.69 -9.94
C GLU A 42 -11.91 9.90 -11.44
N GLY A 43 -10.84 9.76 -12.24
CA GLY A 43 -10.91 9.82 -13.69
C GLY A 43 -10.87 8.44 -14.35
N PRO A 44 -11.37 8.30 -15.61
CA PRO A 44 -11.28 7.06 -16.37
C PRO A 44 -9.83 6.58 -16.51
N SER A 45 -9.63 5.26 -16.51
CA SER A 45 -8.40 4.61 -16.03
C SER A 45 -7.13 4.76 -16.87
N ASN A 46 -7.20 5.36 -18.07
CA ASN A 46 -6.18 5.18 -19.12
C ASN A 46 -5.39 6.45 -19.49
N ASP A 47 -5.53 7.56 -18.77
CA ASP A 47 -4.71 8.76 -18.99
C ASP A 47 -3.39 8.69 -18.18
N THR A 48 -2.25 8.88 -18.85
CA THR A 48 -0.91 8.89 -18.21
C THR A 48 -0.69 10.09 -17.28
N LEU A 49 -1.56 11.12 -17.31
CA LEU A 49 -1.58 12.22 -16.35
C LEU A 49 -2.08 11.82 -14.94
N HIS A 50 -2.62 10.60 -14.74
CA HIS A 50 -3.09 10.09 -13.43
C HIS A 50 -2.06 10.22 -12.27
N ALA A 51 -0.76 10.29 -12.57
CA ALA A 51 0.30 10.43 -11.58
C ALA A 51 0.22 11.73 -10.75
N PHE A 52 -0.44 12.78 -11.26
CA PHE A 52 -0.62 14.05 -10.54
C PHE A 52 -2.01 14.21 -9.90
N SER A 53 -3.05 13.55 -10.40
CA SER A 53 -4.45 13.77 -10.00
C SER A 53 -4.94 12.93 -8.82
N ARG A 54 -4.19 11.89 -8.41
CA ARG A 54 -4.54 11.02 -7.26
C ARG A 54 -4.00 11.49 -5.90
N ARG A 55 -3.43 12.70 -5.81
CA ARG A 55 -3.14 13.34 -4.53
C ARG A 55 -4.28 14.30 -4.19
N PRO A 56 -4.80 14.33 -2.95
CA PRO A 56 -5.69 15.41 -2.54
C PRO A 56 -4.99 16.75 -2.73
N ILE A 57 -5.48 17.57 -3.65
CA ILE A 57 -4.88 18.87 -3.93
C ILE A 57 -5.32 19.83 -2.84
N PHE A 58 -4.48 20.00 -1.82
CA PHE A 58 -4.69 20.97 -0.75
C PHE A 58 -4.61 22.40 -1.31
N LEU A 59 -5.77 22.93 -1.69
CA LEU A 59 -5.96 24.33 -2.06
C LEU A 59 -5.85 25.20 -0.82
N GLY A 60 -4.63 25.57 -0.45
CA GLY A 60 -4.40 26.56 0.61
C GLY A 60 -5.02 27.91 0.26
N LYS A 61 -5.35 28.72 1.28
CA LYS A 61 -6.08 30.00 1.14
C LYS A 61 -5.57 30.92 0.02
N ARG A 62 -4.25 30.98 -0.22
CA ARG A 62 -3.65 31.74 -1.33
C ARG A 62 -3.99 31.17 -2.70
N THR A 63 -3.96 29.85 -2.90
CA THR A 63 -4.34 29.22 -4.18
C THR A 63 -5.80 29.51 -4.52
N ILE A 64 -6.69 29.39 -3.53
CA ILE A 64 -8.12 29.72 -3.69
C ILE A 64 -8.29 31.19 -4.08
N ALA A 65 -7.58 32.09 -3.38
CA ALA A 65 -7.63 33.53 -3.66
C ALA A 65 -7.07 33.92 -5.03
N GLU A 66 -6.18 33.14 -5.65
CA GLU A 66 -5.77 33.35 -7.05
C GLU A 66 -6.77 32.72 -8.05
N MET A 67 -7.31 31.53 -7.77
CA MET A 67 -8.36 30.91 -8.60
C MET A 67 -9.61 31.80 -8.72
N ALA A 68 -10.00 32.47 -7.63
CA ALA A 68 -11.12 33.41 -7.60
C ALA A 68 -10.90 34.70 -8.42
N LYS A 69 -9.70 34.92 -9.00
CA LYS A 69 -9.39 36.05 -9.91
C LYS A 69 -9.40 35.65 -11.39
N LEU A 70 -9.57 34.37 -11.71
CA LEU A 70 -9.54 33.90 -13.10
C LEU A 70 -10.73 34.50 -13.87
N PRO A 71 -10.52 35.08 -15.07
CA PRO A 71 -11.49 35.97 -15.72
C PRO A 71 -12.70 35.24 -16.32
N VAL A 72 -12.69 33.91 -16.34
CA VAL A 72 -13.73 33.06 -16.93
C VAL A 72 -14.11 32.00 -15.91
N LYS A 73 -15.39 32.01 -15.49
CA LYS A 73 -15.99 30.93 -14.70
C LYS A 73 -15.83 29.63 -15.50
N ALA A 74 -15.52 28.50 -14.83
CA ALA A 74 -15.55 27.20 -15.50
C ALA A 74 -16.92 27.05 -16.22
N PRO A 75 -16.94 26.61 -17.50
CA PRO A 75 -18.17 26.57 -18.28
C PRO A 75 -19.20 25.69 -17.57
N ASP A 76 -20.43 26.18 -17.41
CA ASP A 76 -21.51 25.39 -16.80
C ASP A 76 -21.73 24.14 -17.66
N VAL A 77 -21.33 22.99 -17.12
CA VAL A 77 -21.53 21.68 -17.75
C VAL A 77 -22.97 21.29 -17.47
N ASP A 78 -23.85 21.57 -18.43
CA ASP A 78 -25.28 21.26 -18.39
C ASP A 78 -25.50 19.73 -18.32
N GLY A 79 -25.46 19.22 -17.10
CA GLY A 79 -25.31 17.81 -16.79
C GLY A 79 -25.15 17.62 -15.29
N VAL A 80 -26.29 17.50 -14.59
CA VAL A 80 -26.31 17.05 -13.20
C VAL A 80 -25.59 15.70 -13.13
N TYR A 81 -24.49 15.65 -12.37
CA TYR A 81 -23.80 14.42 -12.02
C TYR A 81 -24.63 13.64 -10.99
N ASP A 82 -25.73 13.06 -11.47
CA ASP A 82 -26.42 11.97 -10.79
C ASP A 82 -25.45 10.77 -10.71
N GLU A 83 -25.42 10.14 -9.54
CA GLU A 83 -24.32 9.28 -9.05
C GLU A 83 -24.14 8.00 -9.89
N TYR A 84 -25.08 7.73 -10.80
CA TYR A 84 -25.33 6.43 -11.42
C TYR A 84 -25.22 6.43 -12.97
N THR A 85 -24.71 7.50 -13.58
CA THR A 85 -24.63 7.62 -15.06
C THR A 85 -23.29 7.18 -15.64
N VAL A 86 -23.21 5.95 -16.17
CA VAL A 86 -22.08 5.47 -16.98
C VAL A 86 -22.30 5.79 -18.46
N ARG A 87 -21.29 6.35 -19.15
CA ARG A 87 -21.36 6.71 -20.58
C ARG A 87 -20.50 5.79 -21.44
N GLU A 88 -21.07 5.21 -22.49
CA GLU A 88 -20.32 4.51 -23.54
C GLU A 88 -19.66 5.53 -24.48
N VAL A 89 -18.33 5.48 -24.58
CA VAL A 89 -17.52 6.57 -25.18
C VAL A 89 -17.59 6.61 -26.72
N SER A 90 -17.98 5.50 -27.35
CA SER A 90 -18.00 5.35 -28.82
C SER A 90 -19.37 5.58 -29.49
N GLY A 91 -20.37 6.09 -28.77
CA GLY A 91 -21.74 6.26 -29.29
C GLY A 91 -22.35 7.63 -29.03
N PRO A 92 -23.38 8.04 -29.82
CA PRO A 92 -24.20 9.21 -29.50
C PRO A 92 -24.98 8.98 -28.19
N PRO A 93 -25.31 10.04 -27.43
CA PRO A 93 -25.84 9.90 -26.07
C PRO A 93 -27.31 9.48 -26.02
N THR A 94 -27.57 8.17 -26.02
CA THR A 94 -28.90 7.61 -25.71
C THR A 94 -29.17 7.64 -24.21
N LYS A 95 -30.20 8.40 -23.78
CA LYS A 95 -30.74 8.31 -22.43
C LYS A 95 -31.54 7.00 -22.28
N ILE A 96 -31.16 6.17 -21.31
CA ILE A 96 -31.94 4.97 -20.91
C ILE A 96 -32.27 5.11 -19.43
N SER A 97 -33.56 5.26 -19.11
CA SER A 97 -34.04 5.17 -17.73
C SER A 97 -34.26 3.70 -17.36
N VAL A 98 -33.77 3.29 -16.19
CA VAL A 98 -33.93 1.93 -15.65
C VAL A 98 -34.46 2.04 -14.22
N PRO A 99 -35.59 1.42 -13.86
CA PRO A 99 -36.11 1.45 -12.49
C PRO A 99 -35.12 0.88 -11.47
N GLY A 100 -34.91 1.63 -10.38
CA GLY A 100 -33.81 1.44 -9.43
C GLY A 100 -33.67 0.03 -8.85
N GLU A 101 -34.79 -0.65 -8.57
CA GLU A 101 -34.82 -2.01 -7.99
C GLU A 101 -34.11 -3.07 -8.84
N THR A 102 -33.87 -2.81 -10.13
CA THR A 102 -33.15 -3.72 -11.03
C THR A 102 -31.76 -3.21 -11.46
N HIS A 103 -31.37 -2.00 -11.03
CA HIS A 103 -30.22 -1.26 -11.53
C HIS A 103 -28.90 -2.04 -11.36
N ASN A 104 -28.56 -2.47 -10.15
CA ASN A 104 -27.30 -3.20 -9.88
C ASN A 104 -27.19 -4.49 -10.71
N SER A 105 -28.29 -5.22 -10.89
CA SER A 105 -28.34 -6.42 -11.74
C SER A 105 -28.28 -6.09 -13.23
N ALA A 106 -28.72 -4.91 -13.68
CA ALA A 106 -28.53 -4.45 -15.06
C ALA A 106 -27.07 -4.01 -15.32
N VAL A 107 -26.52 -3.17 -14.44
CA VAL A 107 -25.13 -2.69 -14.49
C VAL A 107 -24.14 -3.84 -14.43
N HIS A 108 -24.29 -4.77 -13.49
CA HIS A 108 -23.39 -5.93 -13.39
C HIS A 108 -23.45 -6.83 -14.64
N ARG A 109 -24.63 -6.99 -15.26
CA ARG A 109 -24.76 -7.69 -16.56
C ARG A 109 -24.12 -6.91 -17.72
N HIS A 110 -24.12 -5.58 -17.70
CA HIS A 110 -23.42 -4.76 -18.69
C HIS A 110 -21.89 -4.81 -18.51
N ILE A 111 -21.38 -4.62 -17.29
CA ILE A 111 -19.95 -4.73 -16.98
C ILE A 111 -19.43 -6.13 -17.34
N LYS A 112 -20.17 -7.19 -17.01
CA LYS A 112 -19.81 -8.56 -17.38
C LYS A 112 -19.76 -8.75 -18.90
N ARG A 113 -20.76 -8.28 -19.64
CA ARG A 113 -20.77 -8.33 -21.13
C ARG A 113 -19.65 -7.50 -21.77
N ALA A 114 -19.34 -6.33 -21.21
CA ALA A 114 -18.26 -5.47 -21.68
C ALA A 114 -16.89 -6.15 -21.48
N LYS A 115 -16.67 -6.79 -20.31
CA LYS A 115 -15.50 -7.62 -20.06
C LYS A 115 -15.45 -8.83 -21.00
N GLU A 116 -16.54 -9.58 -21.16
CA GLU A 116 -16.62 -10.71 -22.10
C GLU A 116 -16.40 -10.27 -23.56
N ALA A 117 -16.69 -9.02 -23.94
CA ALA A 117 -16.38 -8.47 -25.25
C ALA A 117 -14.91 -8.03 -25.38
N HIS A 118 -14.35 -7.41 -24.34
CA HIS A 118 -12.92 -7.07 -24.26
C HIS A 118 -12.05 -8.33 -24.35
N ASP A 119 -12.29 -9.31 -23.48
CA ASP A 119 -11.51 -10.55 -23.39
C ASP A 119 -11.56 -11.34 -24.72
N ARG A 120 -12.70 -11.31 -25.43
CA ARG A 120 -12.81 -11.86 -26.80
C ARG A 120 -11.99 -11.08 -27.83
N ARG A 121 -11.90 -9.74 -27.74
CA ARG A 121 -11.04 -8.94 -28.62
C ARG A 121 -9.57 -9.26 -28.36
N SER A 122 -9.12 -9.24 -27.11
CA SER A 122 -7.74 -9.55 -26.74
C SER A 122 -7.32 -10.97 -27.16
N VAL A 123 -8.22 -11.97 -27.09
CA VAL A 123 -7.94 -13.34 -27.59
C VAL A 123 -7.85 -13.41 -29.11
N VAL A 124 -8.60 -12.59 -29.86
CA VAL A 124 -8.47 -12.50 -31.32
C VAL A 124 -7.18 -11.78 -31.70
N GLU A 125 -6.91 -10.63 -31.09
CA GLU A 125 -5.72 -9.81 -31.29
C GLU A 125 -4.43 -10.61 -31.03
N TRP A 126 -4.37 -11.31 -29.89
CA TRP A 126 -3.26 -12.22 -29.56
C TRP A 126 -3.09 -13.37 -30.55
N ARG A 127 -4.19 -13.94 -31.09
CA ARG A 127 -4.08 -14.97 -32.14
C ARG A 127 -3.52 -14.41 -33.44
N THR A 128 -3.97 -13.23 -33.86
CA THR A 128 -3.46 -12.55 -35.06
C THR A 128 -1.97 -12.19 -34.91
N GLU A 129 -1.55 -11.79 -33.71
CA GLU A 129 -0.13 -11.54 -33.38
C GLU A 129 0.70 -12.84 -33.39
N VAL A 130 0.18 -13.95 -32.85
CA VAL A 130 0.86 -15.26 -32.89
C VAL A 130 0.93 -15.85 -34.30
N GLU A 131 -0.08 -15.59 -35.15
CA GLU A 131 -0.06 -16.02 -36.56
C GLU A 131 0.86 -15.14 -37.42
N SER A 132 0.99 -13.84 -37.14
CA SER A 132 1.97 -12.99 -37.84
C SER A 132 3.43 -13.29 -37.44
N GLN A 133 3.66 -13.83 -36.24
CA GLN A 133 4.98 -14.27 -35.78
C GLN A 133 5.36 -15.69 -36.25
N ARG A 134 4.46 -16.43 -36.91
CA ARG A 134 4.81 -17.71 -37.55
C ARG A 134 5.48 -17.49 -38.90
N ALA A 135 6.81 -17.61 -38.93
CA ALA A 135 7.57 -17.72 -40.17
C ALA A 135 6.99 -18.84 -41.08
N PRO A 136 6.98 -18.67 -42.41
CA PRO A 136 6.40 -19.64 -43.33
C PRO A 136 7.10 -21.00 -43.22
N SER A 137 6.32 -22.07 -43.07
CA SER A 137 6.82 -23.43 -42.96
C SER A 137 7.65 -23.83 -44.19
N PRO A 138 8.79 -24.54 -44.02
CA PRO A 138 9.63 -24.95 -45.13
C PRO A 138 8.91 -25.93 -46.07
N VAL A 139 9.16 -25.78 -47.37
CA VAL A 139 8.56 -26.62 -48.43
C VAL A 139 9.04 -28.07 -48.26
N PRO A 140 8.14 -29.08 -48.30
CA PRO A 140 8.54 -30.47 -48.10
C PRO A 140 9.36 -31.01 -49.27
N SER A 141 10.58 -31.45 -48.99
CA SER A 141 11.43 -32.19 -49.93
C SER A 141 10.83 -33.58 -50.23
N SER A 142 11.15 -34.13 -51.40
CA SER A 142 10.61 -35.40 -51.90
C SER A 142 11.71 -36.39 -52.33
N SER A 143 11.33 -37.66 -52.55
CA SER A 143 12.18 -38.87 -52.68
C SER A 143 12.78 -39.34 -51.33
N TRP A 144 12.89 -40.65 -51.03
CA TRP A 144 12.79 -41.86 -51.87
C TRP A 144 11.74 -42.87 -51.35
N GLY A 145 11.32 -43.85 -52.19
CA GLY A 145 10.44 -44.98 -51.79
C GLY A 145 11.20 -46.14 -51.12
N VAL A 146 10.73 -47.40 -51.03
CA VAL A 146 9.68 -48.24 -51.70
C VAL A 146 9.50 -49.52 -50.82
N PRO A 147 8.45 -50.39 -50.87
CA PRO A 147 7.04 -50.32 -51.34
C PRO A 147 5.99 -50.55 -50.21
N ALA A 148 4.70 -50.62 -50.57
CA ALA A 148 3.59 -51.09 -49.71
C ALA A 148 3.31 -52.61 -49.84
N PRO A 149 2.26 -53.14 -49.18
CA PRO A 149 1.09 -53.49 -50.00
C PRO A 149 -0.30 -53.25 -49.37
N SER A 150 -1.25 -52.79 -50.19
CA SER A 150 -2.73 -52.95 -50.10
C SER A 150 -3.50 -52.40 -48.86
N SER A 151 -4.76 -51.94 -48.96
CA SER A 151 -5.77 -52.17 -50.00
C SER A 151 -6.76 -51.00 -50.24
N SER A 152 -7.46 -51.09 -51.38
CA SER A 152 -8.89 -50.73 -51.61
C SER A 152 -9.43 -49.30 -51.42
N SER A 153 -9.68 -48.63 -52.56
CA SER A 153 -10.89 -47.83 -52.92
C SER A 153 -11.25 -46.55 -52.11
N THR A 154 -11.79 -45.47 -52.69
CA THR A 154 -12.66 -45.31 -53.89
C THR A 154 -12.30 -44.12 -54.81
N ALA A 155 -13.07 -43.92 -55.89
CA ALA A 155 -12.98 -42.88 -56.93
C ALA A 155 -13.07 -41.42 -56.39
N SER A 156 -12.33 -40.41 -56.92
CA SER A 156 -12.50 -39.66 -58.20
C SER A 156 -13.77 -38.76 -58.24
N THR A 157 -13.80 -37.55 -58.82
CA THR A 157 -12.86 -36.92 -59.80
C THR A 157 -12.98 -35.37 -59.85
N SER A 158 -11.84 -34.65 -59.88
CA SER A 158 -11.59 -33.36 -60.62
C SER A 158 -12.50 -32.12 -60.37
N ILE A 159 -12.25 -30.88 -60.82
CA ILE A 159 -11.29 -30.19 -61.74
C ILE A 159 -10.78 -28.93 -60.97
N ALA A 160 -9.46 -28.66 -60.84
CA ALA A 160 -8.62 -27.75 -61.66
C ALA A 160 -9.07 -26.25 -61.67
N ARG A 161 -8.28 -25.20 -61.96
CA ARG A 161 -6.98 -24.95 -62.65
C ARG A 161 -6.55 -23.48 -62.30
N GLU A 162 -5.39 -22.85 -62.59
CA GLU A 162 -4.10 -23.15 -63.26
C GLU A 162 -3.06 -22.04 -62.90
N SER A 163 -1.74 -22.30 -63.00
CA SER A 163 -0.65 -21.35 -63.41
C SER A 163 -0.29 -20.05 -62.63
N SER A 164 0.91 -19.44 -62.75
CA SER A 164 2.29 -19.90 -63.10
C SER A 164 3.32 -18.73 -63.04
N LEU A 165 4.63 -19.08 -63.08
CA LEU A 165 5.84 -18.24 -63.27
C LEU A 165 6.33 -17.50 -62.02
N ALA A 166 7.59 -17.60 -61.55
CA ALA A 166 8.92 -17.83 -62.14
C ALA A 166 9.60 -16.57 -62.70
N GLY A 167 10.84 -16.32 -62.25
CA GLY A 167 11.63 -15.12 -62.52
C GLY A 167 12.71 -14.92 -61.45
N ASP A 168 13.83 -15.62 -61.58
CA ASP A 168 15.07 -15.34 -60.85
C ASP A 168 15.77 -14.09 -61.44
N ASP A 169 16.58 -13.39 -60.65
CA ASP A 169 17.79 -12.70 -61.13
C ASP A 169 18.72 -12.27 -59.97
N ASP A 170 19.93 -11.82 -60.32
CA ASP A 170 21.17 -12.07 -59.59
C ASP A 170 21.57 -11.18 -58.36
N MET A 171 22.64 -11.65 -57.69
CA MET A 171 23.48 -11.02 -56.65
C MET A 171 24.37 -9.87 -57.22
N PRO A 172 25.34 -9.20 -56.49
CA PRO A 172 25.79 -9.37 -55.09
C PRO A 172 26.03 -8.09 -54.23
N SER A 173 26.15 -8.32 -52.91
CA SER A 173 27.12 -7.72 -51.96
C SER A 173 27.29 -6.19 -51.78
N ALA A 174 27.03 -5.74 -50.54
CA ALA A 174 27.92 -4.83 -49.80
C ALA A 174 28.02 -5.33 -48.34
N ALA A 175 29.11 -5.02 -47.63
CA ALA A 175 29.37 -5.55 -46.29
C ALA A 175 28.89 -4.61 -45.17
N ASP A 176 28.27 -5.18 -44.13
CA ASP A 176 27.79 -4.46 -42.95
C ASP A 176 28.62 -4.78 -41.69
N VAL A 177 28.58 -3.89 -40.70
CA VAL A 177 29.52 -3.88 -39.56
C VAL A 177 28.98 -4.65 -38.35
N ASP A 178 29.82 -5.52 -37.77
CA ASP A 178 29.52 -6.29 -36.56
C ASP A 178 29.32 -5.37 -35.33
N MET A 179 28.13 -5.45 -34.73
CA MET A 179 27.74 -4.78 -33.49
C MET A 179 27.14 -5.82 -32.54
N GLY A 180 27.96 -6.27 -31.58
CA GLY A 180 27.58 -7.32 -30.63
C GLY A 180 26.34 -6.96 -29.79
N PRO A 181 25.48 -7.94 -29.44
CA PRO A 181 24.18 -7.67 -28.85
C PRO A 181 24.27 -7.13 -27.42
N ALA A 182 23.46 -6.11 -27.12
CA ALA A 182 23.25 -5.64 -25.76
C ALA A 182 22.56 -6.71 -24.91
N GLY A 183 23.08 -6.96 -23.71
CA GLY A 183 22.55 -7.98 -22.80
C GLY A 183 21.16 -7.62 -22.26
N SER A 184 20.19 -8.51 -22.47
CA SER A 184 18.82 -8.37 -21.96
C SER A 184 18.78 -8.24 -20.42
N PRO A 185 17.88 -7.41 -19.85
CA PRO A 185 17.76 -7.28 -18.40
C PRO A 185 17.26 -8.57 -17.75
N GLU A 186 18.01 -9.08 -16.77
CA GLU A 186 17.72 -10.32 -16.04
C GLU A 186 16.48 -10.14 -15.14
N LYS A 187 15.45 -10.98 -15.34
CA LYS A 187 14.17 -10.87 -14.62
C LYS A 187 14.32 -11.26 -13.15
N TRP A 188 14.25 -10.28 -12.25
CA TRP A 188 14.49 -10.46 -10.82
C TRP A 188 13.48 -11.38 -10.11
N ASP A 189 13.91 -12.01 -9.02
CA ASP A 189 13.24 -13.14 -8.35
C ASP A 189 12.71 -12.84 -6.94
N GLY A 190 12.57 -11.55 -6.60
CA GLY A 190 12.03 -11.10 -5.32
C GLY A 190 12.98 -11.23 -4.12
N LYS A 191 14.20 -11.77 -4.28
CA LYS A 191 15.09 -12.04 -3.16
C LYS A 191 15.90 -10.81 -2.74
N PRO A 192 15.96 -10.46 -1.44
CA PRO A 192 16.74 -9.30 -0.97
C PRO A 192 18.23 -9.51 -1.21
N LEU A 193 18.94 -8.42 -1.57
CA LEU A 193 20.35 -8.45 -1.94
C LEU A 193 21.23 -9.03 -0.81
N ARG A 194 21.60 -10.32 -0.94
CA ARG A 194 22.52 -11.00 -0.03
C ARG A 194 23.84 -10.22 0.04
N ARG A 195 24.12 -9.58 1.19
CA ARG A 195 25.44 -9.01 1.52
C ARG A 195 26.53 -10.02 1.12
N LYS A 196 27.45 -9.60 0.23
CA LYS A 196 28.54 -10.45 -0.27
C LYS A 196 29.23 -11.13 0.93
N ARG A 197 29.46 -12.45 0.83
CA ARG A 197 30.20 -13.22 1.85
C ARG A 197 31.49 -12.47 2.17
N LYS A 198 31.73 -12.15 3.46
CA LYS A 198 32.99 -11.52 3.92
C LYS A 198 34.17 -12.29 3.29
N SER A 199 35.05 -11.58 2.60
CA SER A 199 36.18 -12.17 1.90
C SER A 199 37.06 -12.98 2.86
N THR A 200 37.84 -13.94 2.34
CA THR A 200 38.76 -14.73 3.17
C THR A 200 39.73 -13.83 3.94
N ALA A 201 40.17 -12.71 3.35
CA ALA A 201 40.93 -11.68 4.03
C ALA A 201 40.16 -11.04 5.21
N LEU A 202 38.90 -10.62 5.02
CA LEU A 202 38.07 -10.07 6.11
C LEU A 202 37.75 -11.09 7.20
N ARG A 203 37.66 -12.38 6.87
CA ARG A 203 37.51 -13.47 7.84
C ARG A 203 38.80 -13.69 8.64
N ASN A 204 39.94 -13.69 7.97
CA ASN A 204 41.25 -13.87 8.60
C ASN A 204 41.64 -12.68 9.48
N ALA A 205 41.35 -11.45 9.05
CA ALA A 205 41.51 -10.25 9.88
C ALA A 205 40.61 -10.29 11.13
N ALA A 206 39.33 -10.68 10.97
CA ALA A 206 38.43 -10.87 12.11
C ALA A 206 38.74 -12.10 12.98
N LYS A 207 39.63 -13.00 12.53
CA LYS A 207 40.20 -14.09 13.35
C LYS A 207 41.38 -13.55 14.15
N ARG A 208 42.35 -12.88 13.51
CA ARG A 208 43.50 -12.24 14.17
C ARG A 208 43.08 -11.25 15.26
N ALA A 209 42.10 -10.38 14.98
CA ALA A 209 41.56 -9.44 15.96
C ALA A 209 40.81 -10.10 17.16
N ARG A 210 40.59 -11.43 17.14
CA ARG A 210 40.11 -12.24 18.28
C ARG A 210 41.21 -13.10 18.92
N GLU A 211 42.36 -13.21 18.27
CA GLU A 211 43.57 -13.85 18.77
C GLU A 211 44.45 -12.82 19.50
N GLU A 212 44.41 -11.56 19.05
CA GLU A 212 45.08 -10.39 19.66
C GLU A 212 44.31 -9.82 20.86
N ASN A 213 43.00 -10.06 20.96
CA ASN A 213 42.19 -9.69 22.12
C ASN A 213 41.31 -10.88 22.56
N PRO A 214 41.68 -11.58 23.66
CA PRO A 214 41.01 -12.81 24.09
C PRO A 214 39.63 -12.56 24.70
N ASP A 215 39.35 -11.32 25.14
CA ASP A 215 38.04 -10.86 25.58
C ASP A 215 37.34 -10.15 24.42
N PRO A 216 36.60 -10.87 23.55
CA PRO A 216 35.81 -10.21 22.52
C PRO A 216 34.78 -9.29 23.18
N PRO A 217 34.53 -8.08 22.64
CA PRO A 217 33.52 -7.19 23.20
C PRO A 217 32.19 -7.94 23.33
N PRO A 218 31.46 -7.78 24.45
CA PRO A 218 30.28 -8.59 24.75
C PRO A 218 29.32 -8.56 23.57
N LYS A 219 28.83 -9.74 23.17
CA LYS A 219 27.88 -9.86 22.06
C LYS A 219 26.68 -8.99 22.40
N GLN A 220 26.51 -7.90 21.66
CA GLN A 220 25.37 -7.00 21.84
C GLN A 220 24.09 -7.83 21.82
N GLU A 221 23.40 -7.86 22.96
CA GLU A 221 22.26 -8.75 23.14
C GLU A 221 21.18 -8.39 22.11
N GLN A 222 20.66 -9.42 21.43
CA GLN A 222 19.65 -9.20 20.42
C GLN A 222 18.35 -8.83 21.14
N ARG A 223 17.94 -7.55 21.04
CA ARG A 223 16.66 -7.04 21.57
C ARG A 223 15.56 -8.09 21.35
N ASP A 224 14.86 -8.40 22.44
CA ASP A 224 13.63 -9.17 22.37
C ASP A 224 12.59 -8.42 21.52
N LYS A 225 11.95 -9.14 20.61
CA LYS A 225 10.90 -8.60 19.74
C LYS A 225 9.52 -8.64 20.40
N TRP A 226 9.36 -9.42 21.46
CA TRP A 226 8.10 -9.53 22.23
C TRP A 226 7.91 -8.41 23.25
N VAL A 227 8.90 -7.51 23.36
CA VAL A 227 8.87 -6.32 24.23
C VAL A 227 9.28 -5.10 23.41
N ASP A 228 8.55 -4.01 23.57
CA ASP A 228 8.89 -2.72 22.97
C ASP A 228 10.22 -2.18 23.50
N PRO A 229 10.99 -1.41 22.70
CA PRO A 229 12.26 -0.85 23.15
C PRO A 229 12.00 0.16 24.28
N GLU A 230 12.76 0.07 25.38
CA GLU A 230 12.69 1.03 26.47
C GLU A 230 13.06 2.44 25.96
N SER A 231 12.04 3.28 25.76
CA SER A 231 12.17 4.63 25.25
C SER A 231 10.86 5.39 25.41
N ASP A 232 10.96 6.69 25.67
CA ASP A 232 9.89 7.67 25.68
C ASP A 232 9.59 8.28 24.27
N LEU A 233 10.02 7.57 23.22
CA LEU A 233 9.69 7.81 21.81
C LEU A 233 8.68 6.82 21.23
N ILE A 234 8.50 5.65 21.86
CA ILE A 234 7.37 4.78 21.58
C ILE A 234 6.24 5.14 22.55
N PRO A 235 4.98 5.27 22.09
CA PRO A 235 3.85 5.39 23.01
C PRO A 235 3.72 4.11 23.85
N PRO A 236 3.06 4.15 25.02
CA PRO A 236 2.80 2.92 25.76
C PRO A 236 1.81 2.02 25.01
N ALA A 237 2.16 0.74 24.84
CA ALA A 237 1.25 -0.28 24.34
C ALA A 237 0.06 -0.48 25.30
N HIS A 238 -1.15 -0.73 24.79
CA HIS A 238 -2.33 -0.86 25.63
C HIS A 238 -2.21 -2.08 26.57
N PRO A 239 -2.41 -1.95 27.91
CA PRO A 239 -2.04 -2.98 28.89
C PRO A 239 -2.58 -4.39 28.62
N ILE A 240 -3.85 -4.52 28.20
CA ILE A 240 -4.47 -5.82 27.86
C ILE A 240 -3.75 -6.49 26.68
N TRP A 241 -3.40 -5.73 25.64
CA TRP A 241 -2.75 -6.26 24.44
C TRP A 241 -1.27 -6.57 24.71
N ALA A 242 -0.59 -5.74 25.53
CA ALA A 242 0.77 -6.00 25.98
C ALA A 242 0.87 -7.24 26.88
N ALA A 243 -0.12 -7.50 27.74
CA ALA A 243 -0.22 -8.72 28.53
C ALA A 243 -0.50 -9.94 27.62
N ALA A 244 -1.43 -9.81 26.68
CA ALA A 244 -1.74 -10.87 25.70
C ALA A 244 -0.53 -11.24 24.83
N LEU A 245 0.27 -10.27 24.40
CA LEU A 245 1.49 -10.49 23.62
C LEU A 245 2.54 -11.30 24.40
N LYS A 246 2.69 -11.04 25.70
CA LYS A 246 3.60 -11.78 26.61
C LYS A 246 3.13 -13.21 26.92
N MET A 247 1.86 -13.53 26.68
CA MET A 247 1.27 -14.85 26.92
C MET A 247 1.30 -15.79 25.70
N VAL A 248 1.87 -15.36 24.56
CA VAL A 248 1.90 -16.19 23.34
C VAL A 248 2.79 -17.42 23.54
N ASP A 249 2.21 -18.61 23.36
CA ASP A 249 2.99 -19.85 23.27
C ASP A 249 3.77 -19.87 21.95
N GLN A 250 5.10 -19.84 22.08
CA GLN A 250 6.06 -19.86 20.98
C GLN A 250 6.52 -21.28 20.61
N SER A 251 5.86 -22.33 21.11
CA SER A 251 6.23 -23.70 20.79
C SER A 251 5.93 -24.02 19.31
N PRO A 252 6.83 -24.75 18.60
CA PRO A 252 6.63 -25.09 17.18
C PRO A 252 5.35 -25.87 16.87
N ALA A 253 4.75 -26.52 17.88
CA ALA A 253 3.48 -27.25 17.78
C ALA A 253 2.25 -26.34 17.59
N ARG A 254 2.40 -25.01 17.80
CA ARG A 254 1.34 -24.02 17.57
C ARG A 254 1.28 -23.51 16.13
N LEU A 255 2.32 -23.73 15.34
CA LEU A 255 2.47 -23.11 14.02
C LEU A 255 1.58 -23.78 12.97
N GLU A 256 0.80 -22.99 12.22
CA GLU A 256 -0.11 -23.54 11.22
C GLU A 256 0.65 -24.14 10.01
N PRO A 257 0.18 -25.26 9.42
CA PRO A 257 0.93 -25.95 8.36
C PRO A 257 1.09 -25.12 7.07
N MET A 258 0.01 -24.48 6.61
CA MET A 258 -0.04 -23.75 5.33
C MET A 258 0.48 -22.30 5.42
N ARG A 259 1.31 -22.01 6.42
CA ARG A 259 1.70 -20.63 6.75
C ARG A 259 2.49 -19.92 5.64
N PRO A 260 2.27 -18.60 5.42
CA PRO A 260 3.07 -17.81 4.51
C PRO A 260 4.57 -17.90 4.81
N GLN A 261 5.37 -18.20 3.79
CA GLN A 261 6.83 -18.12 3.90
C GLN A 261 7.32 -16.66 3.99
N ASN A 262 6.50 -15.71 3.54
CA ASN A 262 6.85 -14.30 3.51
C ASN A 262 6.73 -13.66 4.91
N ARG A 263 7.84 -13.06 5.38
CA ARG A 263 7.94 -12.32 6.64
C ARG A 263 8.13 -10.81 6.42
N MET A 264 7.70 -10.30 5.27
CA MET A 264 7.63 -8.87 5.02
C MET A 264 6.55 -8.19 5.88
N TYR A 265 6.66 -6.87 5.97
CA TYR A 265 5.76 -5.97 6.68
C TYR A 265 5.24 -4.93 5.68
N ARG A 266 3.93 -4.68 5.70
CA ARG A 266 3.28 -3.62 4.90
C ARG A 266 3.62 -2.21 5.39
N TRP A 267 4.19 -2.10 6.59
CA TRP A 267 4.52 -0.86 7.26
C TRP A 267 5.84 -1.05 8.03
N PRO A 268 6.65 0.00 8.30
CA PRO A 268 7.85 -0.14 9.12
C PRO A 268 7.53 -0.62 10.55
N GLU A 269 8.27 -1.63 11.06
CA GLU A 269 8.24 -2.03 12.49
C GLU A 269 8.49 -0.78 13.35
N PRO A 270 7.59 -0.35 14.25
CA PRO A 270 7.68 0.95 14.96
C PRO A 270 9.02 1.17 15.68
N ALA A 271 9.58 0.10 16.25
CA ALA A 271 10.87 0.14 16.93
C ALA A 271 12.08 0.46 16.02
N ILE A 272 11.98 0.47 14.68
CA ILE A 272 13.12 0.87 13.83
C ILE A 272 13.42 2.38 13.92
N PHE A 273 12.38 3.20 14.12
CA PHE A 273 12.50 4.65 14.37
C PHE A 273 13.15 4.96 15.73
N VAL A 274 12.86 4.13 16.73
CA VAL A 274 13.35 4.29 18.10
C VAL A 274 14.78 3.75 18.26
N THR A 275 15.06 2.58 17.69
CA THR A 275 16.38 1.89 17.80
C THR A 275 17.46 2.44 16.87
N THR A 276 17.14 3.35 15.93
CA THR A 276 18.17 4.00 15.10
C THR A 276 18.92 5.09 15.87
N SER A 277 20.20 5.28 15.55
CA SER A 277 20.97 6.47 15.96
C SER A 277 20.66 7.70 15.09
N ASN A 278 20.09 7.51 13.90
CA ASN A 278 19.81 8.57 12.93
C ASN A 278 18.30 8.91 12.94
N LYS A 279 17.78 9.28 14.12
CA LYS A 279 16.34 9.46 14.37
C LYS A 279 15.69 10.48 13.44
N GLY A 280 16.27 11.68 13.36
CA GLY A 280 15.77 12.73 12.49
C GLY A 280 15.74 12.36 11.00
N ARG A 281 16.73 11.60 10.49
CA ARG A 281 16.71 11.13 9.10
C ARG A 281 15.62 10.11 8.83
N PHE A 282 15.43 9.14 9.73
CA PHE A 282 14.33 8.18 9.64
C PHE A 282 12.98 8.90 9.62
N LEU A 283 12.86 9.96 10.42
CA LEU A 283 11.66 10.81 10.50
C LEU A 283 11.44 11.60 9.20
N VAL A 284 12.44 12.34 8.71
CA VAL A 284 12.37 13.09 7.44
C VAL A 284 12.02 12.18 6.26
N ASN A 285 12.74 11.06 6.11
CA ASN A 285 12.53 10.13 5.01
C ASN A 285 11.13 9.49 5.07
N TRP A 286 10.63 9.19 6.27
CA TRP A 286 9.26 8.68 6.45
C TRP A 286 8.19 9.73 6.11
N LEU A 287 8.33 10.96 6.62
CA LEU A 287 7.37 12.05 6.36
C LEU A 287 7.29 12.40 4.87
N ALA A 288 8.41 12.33 4.14
CA ALA A 288 8.44 12.49 2.69
C ALA A 288 7.77 11.34 1.93
N ALA A 289 7.81 10.12 2.47
CA ALA A 289 7.35 8.89 1.84
C ALA A 289 5.88 8.53 2.13
N ARG A 290 5.41 8.74 3.37
CA ARG A 290 4.16 8.17 3.92
C ARG A 290 2.95 8.30 2.99
N GLN A 291 2.74 9.49 2.39
CA GLN A 291 1.57 9.75 1.56
C GLN A 291 1.56 8.95 0.24
N ALA A 292 2.73 8.71 -0.36
CA ALA A 292 2.82 7.87 -1.55
C ALA A 292 2.78 6.37 -1.20
N TRP A 293 3.30 5.98 -0.03
CA TRP A 293 3.14 4.61 0.48
C TRP A 293 1.68 4.28 0.82
N LEU A 294 0.95 5.21 1.44
CA LEU A 294 -0.50 5.10 1.68
C LEU A 294 -1.27 4.92 0.38
N ALA A 295 -1.03 5.78 -0.62
CA ALA A 295 -1.68 5.66 -1.93
C ALA A 295 -1.39 4.30 -2.62
N ARG A 296 -0.20 3.74 -2.41
CA ARG A 296 0.16 2.38 -2.89
C ARG A 296 -0.57 1.27 -2.12
N LEU A 297 -0.81 1.44 -0.81
CA LEU A 297 -1.53 0.46 0.00
C LEU A 297 -3.06 0.53 -0.16
N THR A 298 -3.63 1.69 -0.50
CA THR A 298 -5.06 1.81 -0.79
C THR A 298 -5.40 1.41 -2.23
N THR A 299 -4.53 1.68 -3.21
CA THR A 299 -4.75 1.30 -4.62
C THR A 299 -4.76 -0.22 -4.80
N SER A 300 -5.90 -0.77 -5.22
CA SER A 300 -6.15 -2.22 -5.36
C SER A 300 -5.07 -2.98 -6.15
N ALA A 301 -4.59 -2.39 -7.26
CA ALA A 301 -3.57 -2.97 -8.13
C ALA A 301 -2.18 -3.17 -7.47
N SER A 302 -1.94 -2.61 -6.28
CA SER A 302 -0.63 -2.64 -5.61
C SER A 302 -0.65 -3.34 -4.24
N GLN A 303 -1.80 -3.84 -3.76
CA GLN A 303 -1.96 -4.41 -2.41
C GLN A 303 -1.28 -5.76 -2.17
N SER A 304 -0.94 -6.50 -3.23
CA SER A 304 -0.15 -7.74 -3.15
C SER A 304 1.34 -7.46 -2.93
N ASP A 305 1.85 -6.40 -3.55
CA ASP A 305 3.28 -6.16 -3.77
C ASP A 305 3.83 -5.04 -2.87
N ALA A 306 2.97 -4.35 -2.12
CA ALA A 306 3.33 -3.30 -1.17
C ALA A 306 3.78 -3.88 0.19
N ALA A 307 4.90 -4.60 0.22
CA ALA A 307 5.49 -5.11 1.47
C ALA A 307 7.03 -5.18 1.41
N ALA A 308 7.70 -4.92 2.54
CA ALA A 308 9.16 -4.87 2.64
C ALA A 308 9.69 -5.59 3.88
N THR A 309 10.95 -6.03 3.86
CA THR A 309 11.61 -6.58 5.06
C THR A 309 12.11 -5.46 5.98
N ASN A 310 12.29 -5.71 7.28
CA ASN A 310 12.82 -4.70 8.21
C ASN A 310 14.24 -4.23 7.86
N GLN A 311 15.00 -4.98 7.06
CA GLN A 311 16.28 -4.49 6.52
C GLN A 311 16.03 -3.47 5.40
N MET A 312 15.12 -3.75 4.47
CA MET A 312 14.76 -2.83 3.38
C MET A 312 14.15 -1.52 3.92
N TRP A 313 13.30 -1.61 4.95
CA TRP A 313 12.79 -0.44 5.68
C TRP A 313 13.93 0.37 6.33
N ARG A 314 14.89 -0.28 7.01
CA ARG A 314 16.05 0.39 7.62
C ARG A 314 17.01 0.99 6.60
N ASP A 315 17.21 0.34 5.45
CA ASP A 315 18.06 0.84 4.37
C ASP A 315 17.41 2.06 3.68
N TYR A 316 16.09 2.03 3.45
CA TYR A 316 15.32 3.15 2.91
C TYR A 316 15.28 4.36 3.86
N LEU A 317 14.79 4.18 5.09
CA LEU A 317 14.69 5.26 6.08
C LEU A 317 16.08 5.77 6.55
N GLY A 318 17.12 4.94 6.45
CA GLY A 318 18.51 5.32 6.71
C GLY A 318 19.24 5.96 5.54
N THR A 319 18.67 5.95 4.32
CA THR A 319 19.31 6.49 3.12
C THR A 319 19.59 7.97 3.26
N LYS A 320 20.85 8.37 3.07
CA LYS A 320 21.22 9.77 2.89
C LYS A 320 20.81 10.21 1.48
N HIS A 321 20.28 11.43 1.40
CA HIS A 321 20.21 12.18 0.16
C HIS A 321 21.57 12.86 -0.04
N ASP A 322 22.31 12.41 -1.06
CA ASP A 322 23.70 12.75 -1.34
C ASP A 322 23.93 12.47 -2.83
N THR A 323 24.41 13.49 -3.55
CA THR A 323 24.74 13.46 -4.98
C THR A 323 26.04 12.70 -5.28
N GLY A 324 26.90 12.48 -4.29
CA GLY A 324 28.19 11.79 -4.45
C GLY A 324 28.12 10.26 -4.54
N LEU A 325 26.91 9.67 -4.56
CA LEU A 325 26.71 8.23 -4.42
C LEU A 325 26.96 7.47 -5.74
N ARG A 326 28.23 7.10 -5.97
CA ARG A 326 28.69 6.35 -7.15
C ARG A 326 27.83 5.11 -7.44
N GLU A 327 27.51 4.95 -8.73
CA GLU A 327 26.84 3.79 -9.29
C GLU A 327 27.59 2.46 -8.99
N GLY A 328 26.86 1.34 -9.08
CA GLY A 328 27.42 0.00 -8.85
C GLY A 328 27.78 -0.32 -7.39
N THR A 329 27.85 0.67 -6.49
CA THR A 329 28.07 0.46 -5.05
C THR A 329 26.94 -0.34 -4.41
N PHE A 330 27.23 -1.04 -3.31
CA PHE A 330 26.20 -1.78 -2.57
C PHE A 330 25.10 -0.84 -2.04
N ALA A 331 25.46 0.39 -1.65
CA ALA A 331 24.51 1.42 -1.23
C ALA A 331 23.58 1.85 -2.38
N ALA A 332 24.12 2.12 -3.58
CA ALA A 332 23.30 2.43 -4.75
C ALA A 332 22.35 1.26 -5.12
N LYS A 333 22.81 0.01 -5.03
CA LYS A 333 21.94 -1.16 -5.28
C LYS A 333 20.86 -1.36 -4.20
N CYS A 334 21.16 -1.09 -2.93
CA CYS A 334 20.14 -1.04 -1.87
C CYS A 334 19.14 0.10 -2.07
N ARG A 335 19.58 1.28 -2.53
CA ARG A 335 18.69 2.41 -2.87
C ARG A 335 17.75 1.99 -4.01
N ALA A 336 18.28 1.50 -5.13
CA ALA A 336 17.46 1.08 -6.28
C ALA A 336 16.43 -0.01 -5.91
N GLN A 337 16.84 -1.06 -5.16
CA GLN A 337 15.93 -2.09 -4.66
C GLN A 337 14.85 -1.50 -3.72
N ALA A 338 15.18 -0.48 -2.93
CA ALA A 338 14.20 0.22 -2.11
C ALA A 338 13.26 1.09 -2.96
N GLU A 339 13.76 1.87 -3.92
CA GLU A 339 12.95 2.70 -4.82
C GLU A 339 11.95 1.85 -5.64
N GLU A 340 12.37 0.68 -6.12
CA GLU A 340 11.53 -0.36 -6.75
C GLU A 340 10.46 -0.88 -5.77
N THR A 341 10.87 -1.37 -4.60
CA THR A 341 9.96 -1.95 -3.59
C THR A 341 8.94 -0.94 -3.09
N PHE A 342 9.35 0.32 -2.92
CA PHE A 342 8.51 1.37 -2.35
C PHE A 342 7.76 2.20 -3.40
N GLY A 343 8.22 2.22 -4.66
CA GLY A 343 7.64 3.02 -5.74
C GLY A 343 7.91 4.52 -5.59
N MET A 344 8.99 4.87 -4.88
CA MET A 344 9.28 6.24 -4.45
C MET A 344 10.76 6.55 -4.67
N SER A 345 11.05 7.41 -5.66
CA SER A 345 12.43 7.80 -5.94
C SER A 345 13.03 8.65 -4.81
N MET A 346 14.17 8.20 -4.31
CA MET A 346 15.00 8.88 -3.33
C MET A 346 15.92 9.84 -4.06
N ARG A 347 15.34 11.00 -4.42
CA ARG A 347 16.01 12.13 -5.08
C ARG A 347 17.44 12.36 -4.56
N GLU A 348 18.33 12.77 -5.45
CA GLU A 348 19.73 13.08 -5.08
C GLU A 348 19.81 14.21 -4.04
N GLU A 349 19.04 15.28 -4.25
CA GLU A 349 18.74 16.30 -3.24
C GLU A 349 17.55 15.89 -2.38
N GLY A 350 17.70 15.96 -1.06
CA GLY A 350 16.64 15.62 -0.11
C GLY A 350 15.49 16.62 -0.11
N PRO A 351 14.34 16.27 0.49
CA PRO A 351 13.27 17.24 0.73
C PRO A 351 13.81 18.37 1.62
N SER A 352 13.66 19.63 1.21
CA SER A 352 13.94 20.79 2.06
C SER A 352 12.81 21.04 3.07
N ILE A 353 11.60 20.59 2.73
CA ILE A 353 10.35 20.73 3.48
C ILE A 353 9.65 19.37 3.50
N VAL A 354 9.16 18.96 4.67
CA VAL A 354 8.26 17.81 4.86
C VAL A 354 6.97 18.28 5.55
N TYR A 355 5.95 17.43 5.58
CA TYR A 355 4.62 17.78 6.11
C TYR A 355 4.12 16.74 7.11
N TRP A 356 3.47 17.21 8.17
CA TRP A 356 2.81 16.36 9.15
C TRP A 356 1.59 17.08 9.73
N GLN A 357 0.41 16.44 9.72
CA GLN A 357 -0.84 17.00 10.23
C GLN A 357 -1.05 18.49 9.84
N GLU A 358 -1.04 18.75 8.52
CA GLU A 358 -1.16 20.09 7.92
C GLU A 358 0.00 21.08 8.20
N ALA A 359 0.88 20.81 9.17
CA ALA A 359 2.06 21.62 9.44
C ALA A 359 3.16 21.46 8.37
N GLU A 360 3.79 22.57 7.99
CA GLU A 360 4.95 22.63 7.11
C GLU A 360 6.24 22.65 7.97
N LEU A 361 7.13 21.68 7.77
CA LEU A 361 8.30 21.45 8.61
C LEU A 361 9.59 21.54 7.78
N LEU A 362 10.58 22.32 8.25
CA LEU A 362 11.90 22.37 7.65
C LEU A 362 12.64 21.04 7.90
N ALA A 363 13.01 20.33 6.84
CA ALA A 363 13.58 18.99 6.96
C ALA A 363 14.93 18.99 7.69
N SER A 364 15.75 20.04 7.54
CA SER A 364 17.01 20.20 8.27
C SER A 364 16.82 20.29 9.78
N ARG A 365 15.76 20.98 10.23
CA ARG A 365 15.37 21.05 11.65
C ARG A 365 14.99 19.67 12.18
N VAL A 366 14.15 18.95 11.42
CA VAL A 366 13.68 17.60 11.78
C VAL A 366 14.83 16.57 11.75
N GLU A 367 15.80 16.69 10.83
CA GLU A 367 16.97 15.81 10.80
C GLU A 367 17.92 16.04 11.99
N GLY A 368 18.06 17.28 12.47
CA GLY A 368 18.84 17.61 13.67
C GLY A 368 18.33 16.92 14.94
N PHE A 369 17.00 16.83 15.10
CA PHE A 369 16.34 16.05 16.17
C PHE A 369 16.71 16.50 17.60
N GLU A 370 16.88 17.81 17.81
CA GLU A 370 17.47 18.38 19.04
C GLU A 370 16.44 18.75 20.13
N GLY A 371 15.16 18.88 19.80
CA GLY A 371 14.13 19.47 20.67
C GLY A 371 12.95 18.55 21.04
N GLU A 372 12.11 19.04 21.94
CA GLU A 372 10.92 18.31 22.41
C GLU A 372 9.77 18.27 21.38
N GLU A 373 9.77 19.20 20.41
CA GLU A 373 8.81 19.21 19.30
C GLU A 373 9.10 18.06 18.32
N GLU A 374 10.37 17.89 17.91
CA GLU A 374 10.82 16.70 17.17
C GLU A 374 10.61 15.43 18.00
N ARG A 375 10.76 15.57 19.32
CA ARG A 375 10.40 14.60 20.37
C ARG A 375 8.97 14.05 20.21
N HIS A 376 8.01 14.97 20.20
CA HIS A 376 6.58 14.69 20.11
C HIS A 376 6.20 14.20 18.70
N LEU A 377 6.71 14.85 17.65
CA LEU A 377 6.56 14.44 16.26
C LEU A 377 7.03 12.99 16.02
N MET A 378 8.10 12.54 16.68
CA MET A 378 8.53 11.14 16.62
C MET A 378 7.53 10.20 17.32
N ARG A 379 7.01 10.55 18.51
CA ARG A 379 5.98 9.74 19.19
C ARG A 379 4.72 9.61 18.33
N GLU A 380 4.31 10.68 17.67
CA GLU A 380 3.20 10.69 16.72
C GLU A 380 3.46 9.79 15.51
N VAL A 381 4.65 9.85 14.91
CA VAL A 381 5.07 8.98 13.79
C VAL A 381 5.21 7.50 14.20
N VAL A 382 5.66 7.23 15.43
CA VAL A 382 5.76 5.87 15.96
C VAL A 382 4.37 5.33 16.31
N TRP A 383 3.45 6.15 16.83
CA TRP A 383 2.04 5.78 17.00
C TRP A 383 1.37 5.46 15.67
N ASP A 384 1.53 6.34 14.67
CA ASP A 384 1.07 6.12 13.29
C ASP A 384 1.61 4.81 12.70
N ALA A 385 2.84 4.45 13.06
CA ALA A 385 3.44 3.18 12.70
C ALA A 385 2.87 1.98 13.45
N CYS A 386 2.50 2.12 14.74
CA CYS A 386 1.83 1.07 15.48
C CYS A 386 0.43 0.79 14.91
N GLU A 387 -0.36 1.84 14.69
CA GLU A 387 -1.77 1.74 14.32
C GLU A 387 -1.96 1.19 12.90
N HIS A 388 -1.26 1.74 11.90
CA HIS A 388 -1.30 1.19 10.53
C HIS A 388 -0.71 -0.22 10.44
N SER A 389 0.33 -0.54 11.23
CA SER A 389 0.82 -1.92 11.30
C SER A 389 -0.27 -2.85 11.83
N PHE A 390 -0.92 -2.50 12.95
CA PHE A 390 -2.02 -3.28 13.52
C PHE A 390 -3.17 -3.48 12.51
N HIS A 391 -3.64 -2.41 11.85
CA HIS A 391 -4.69 -2.48 10.82
C HIS A 391 -4.33 -3.44 9.67
N PHE A 392 -3.14 -3.28 9.07
CA PHE A 392 -2.72 -4.07 7.92
C PHE A 392 -2.24 -5.49 8.27
N GLU A 393 -1.79 -5.73 9.51
CA GLU A 393 -1.45 -7.05 10.05
C GLU A 393 -2.70 -7.85 10.43
N LEU A 394 -3.70 -7.22 11.03
CA LEU A 394 -4.98 -7.87 11.35
C LEU A 394 -5.72 -8.27 10.06
N ARG A 395 -5.73 -7.40 9.04
CA ARG A 395 -6.21 -7.74 7.69
C ARG A 395 -5.40 -8.86 7.03
N ALA A 396 -4.08 -8.89 7.22
CA ALA A 396 -3.23 -9.95 6.67
C ALA A 396 -3.46 -11.30 7.38
N LEU A 397 -3.71 -11.28 8.68
CA LEU A 397 -4.08 -12.46 9.47
C LEU A 397 -5.44 -13.00 9.05
N ASP A 398 -6.44 -12.13 8.90
CA ASP A 398 -7.79 -12.56 8.55
C ASP A 398 -7.83 -13.31 7.22
N ARG A 399 -7.06 -12.83 6.24
CA ARG A 399 -6.88 -13.46 4.91
C ARG A 399 -6.28 -14.87 4.92
N VAL A 400 -5.67 -15.31 6.03
CA VAL A 400 -5.16 -16.68 6.17
C VAL A 400 -5.91 -17.49 7.23
N ALA A 401 -6.39 -16.84 8.30
CA ALA A 401 -7.15 -17.47 9.38
C ALA A 401 -8.62 -17.76 9.01
N ALA A 402 -9.17 -17.08 7.99
CA ALA A 402 -10.51 -17.28 7.46
C ALA A 402 -10.53 -17.37 5.92
N ALA A 403 -9.57 -18.09 5.33
CA ALA A 403 -9.35 -18.14 3.87
C ALA A 403 -10.63 -18.45 3.06
N GLU A 404 -11.43 -19.44 3.49
CA GLU A 404 -12.71 -19.81 2.86
C GLU A 404 -13.68 -18.61 2.75
N ALA A 405 -13.81 -17.81 3.82
CA ALA A 405 -14.66 -16.61 3.83
C ALA A 405 -14.14 -15.46 2.94
N TRP A 406 -12.86 -15.50 2.54
CA TRP A 406 -12.28 -14.60 1.54
C TRP A 406 -12.39 -15.13 0.10
N GLU A 407 -12.66 -16.42 -0.08
CA GLU A 407 -12.97 -17.02 -1.39
C GLU A 407 -14.46 -16.84 -1.72
N ASP A 408 -15.35 -16.95 -0.72
CA ASP A 408 -16.79 -16.73 -0.85
C ASP A 408 -17.18 -15.26 -1.12
N ASP A 409 -16.74 -14.33 -0.26
CA ASP A 409 -17.02 -12.89 -0.40
C ASP A 409 -15.81 -12.02 0.01
N PRO A 410 -14.82 -11.84 -0.87
CA PRO A 410 -13.65 -11.02 -0.57
C PRO A 410 -13.98 -9.53 -0.35
N VAL A 411 -15.14 -9.02 -0.80
CA VAL A 411 -15.48 -7.59 -0.69
C VAL A 411 -16.22 -7.31 0.60
N GLY A 412 -17.25 -8.09 0.92
CA GLY A 412 -17.93 -8.02 2.21
C GLY A 412 -17.00 -8.42 3.36
N ARG A 413 -16.06 -9.34 3.15
CA ARG A 413 -15.05 -9.67 4.16
C ARG A 413 -14.04 -8.54 4.36
N ASP A 414 -13.54 -7.91 3.29
CA ASP A 414 -12.66 -6.73 3.42
C ASP A 414 -13.36 -5.57 4.14
N LYS A 415 -14.65 -5.35 3.86
CA LYS A 415 -15.47 -4.38 4.60
C LYS A 415 -15.63 -4.78 6.06
N MET A 416 -15.96 -6.03 6.37
CA MET A 416 -16.15 -6.53 7.74
C MET A 416 -14.91 -6.32 8.63
N VAL A 417 -13.70 -6.46 8.06
CA VAL A 417 -12.45 -6.13 8.74
C VAL A 417 -12.24 -4.62 8.84
N ALA A 418 -12.63 -3.83 7.83
CA ALA A 418 -12.56 -2.37 7.89
C ALA A 418 -13.50 -1.76 8.95
N GLU A 419 -14.67 -2.36 9.23
CA GLU A 419 -15.61 -1.89 10.29
C GLU A 419 -14.98 -1.87 11.70
N ILE A 420 -13.92 -2.66 11.96
CA ILE A 420 -13.13 -2.61 13.21
C ILE A 420 -12.49 -1.22 13.41
N PHE A 421 -12.25 -0.52 12.30
CA PHE A 421 -11.52 0.73 12.19
C PHE A 421 -12.44 1.84 11.61
N ASN A 422 -13.72 1.83 11.98
CA ASN A 422 -14.75 2.77 11.48
C ASN A 422 -14.84 2.83 9.94
N GLY A 423 -14.67 1.67 9.29
CA GLY A 423 -14.73 1.50 7.84
C GLY A 423 -13.45 1.88 7.09
N ARG A 424 -12.33 2.21 7.78
CA ARG A 424 -11.09 2.70 7.13
C ARG A 424 -9.82 2.08 7.71
N TYR A 425 -9.00 1.46 6.86
CA TYR A 425 -7.66 1.00 7.25
C TYR A 425 -6.63 2.12 7.49
N VAL A 426 -6.92 3.34 7.02
CA VAL A 426 -5.98 4.47 7.02
C VAL A 426 -6.41 5.53 8.04
N VAL A 427 -5.44 5.99 8.84
CA VAL A 427 -5.59 7.12 9.76
C VAL A 427 -5.05 8.38 9.08
N ASP A 428 -5.97 9.22 8.63
CA ASP A 428 -5.66 10.48 7.92
C ASP A 428 -5.03 11.53 8.85
N VAL A 429 -5.54 11.62 10.09
CA VAL A 429 -5.15 12.57 11.15
C VAL A 429 -5.08 11.82 12.49
N ILE A 430 -4.10 12.12 13.34
CA ILE A 430 -4.00 11.50 14.67
C ILE A 430 -5.17 11.99 15.55
N PRO A 431 -6.01 11.08 16.08
CA PRO A 431 -7.14 11.46 16.91
C PRO A 431 -6.67 12.10 18.23
N PRO A 432 -7.49 12.94 18.89
CA PRO A 432 -7.11 13.57 20.15
C PRO A 432 -7.26 12.67 21.39
N TYR A 433 -7.86 11.48 21.22
CA TYR A 433 -8.11 10.45 22.23
C TYR A 433 -7.96 9.05 21.60
N ASN A 434 -7.89 7.99 22.40
CA ASN A 434 -7.79 6.61 21.90
C ASN A 434 -9.05 6.22 21.10
N VAL A 435 -8.88 5.40 20.06
CA VAL A 435 -9.94 4.98 19.13
C VAL A 435 -9.98 3.45 18.93
N GLY A 436 -10.96 2.97 18.16
CA GLY A 436 -11.07 1.57 17.76
C GLY A 436 -11.22 0.61 18.96
N VAL A 437 -10.53 -0.53 18.89
CA VAL A 437 -10.56 -1.60 19.91
C VAL A 437 -9.94 -1.22 21.27
N ILE A 438 -9.45 0.01 21.41
CA ILE A 438 -8.97 0.63 22.66
C ILE A 438 -9.63 2.00 22.94
N ALA A 439 -10.74 2.34 22.26
CA ALA A 439 -11.32 3.69 22.31
C ALA A 439 -11.61 4.18 23.73
N ASP A 440 -11.38 5.47 24.02
CA ASP A 440 -11.67 6.02 25.35
C ASP A 440 -13.18 6.07 25.63
N ASP A 441 -14.00 6.36 24.62
CA ASP A 441 -15.45 6.15 24.70
C ASP A 441 -15.80 4.65 24.67
N ILE A 442 -16.71 4.25 25.56
CA ILE A 442 -17.06 2.85 25.75
C ILE A 442 -18.03 2.30 24.69
N ALA A 443 -18.87 3.14 24.08
CA ALA A 443 -19.76 2.71 23.00
C ALA A 443 -18.96 2.50 21.71
N ASP A 444 -18.02 3.39 21.37
CA ASP A 444 -17.11 3.22 20.23
C ASP A 444 -16.16 2.02 20.43
N ARG A 445 -15.69 1.79 21.66
CA ARG A 445 -14.93 0.58 22.02
C ARG A 445 -15.76 -0.68 21.82
N ILE A 446 -17.03 -0.68 22.24
CA ILE A 446 -17.97 -1.80 22.07
C ILE A 446 -18.21 -2.10 20.58
N LYS A 447 -18.50 -1.08 19.75
CA LYS A 447 -18.68 -1.24 18.30
C LYS A 447 -17.47 -1.90 17.65
N SER A 448 -16.28 -1.39 17.95
CA SER A 448 -15.01 -1.88 17.38
C SER A 448 -14.68 -3.31 17.84
N LEU A 449 -14.95 -3.64 19.10
CA LEU A 449 -14.79 -4.99 19.62
C LEU A 449 -15.82 -5.97 19.04
N GLU A 450 -17.07 -5.57 18.86
CA GLU A 450 -18.09 -6.42 18.23
C GLU A 450 -17.79 -6.69 16.75
N ALA A 451 -17.28 -5.68 16.02
CA ALA A 451 -16.75 -5.87 14.67
C ALA A 451 -15.58 -6.86 14.65
N LEU A 452 -14.58 -6.69 15.53
CA LEU A 452 -13.44 -7.60 15.62
C LEU A 452 -13.88 -9.02 16.00
N ARG A 453 -14.86 -9.16 16.90
CA ARG A 453 -15.41 -10.45 17.32
C ARG A 453 -16.14 -11.16 16.17
N LYS A 454 -16.93 -10.43 15.37
CA LYS A 454 -17.58 -10.95 14.15
C LYS A 454 -16.55 -11.51 13.16
N VAL A 455 -15.43 -10.80 12.97
CA VAL A 455 -14.30 -11.25 12.15
C VAL A 455 -13.63 -12.51 12.75
N MET A 456 -13.24 -12.46 14.03
CA MET A 456 -12.59 -13.58 14.73
C MET A 456 -13.44 -14.85 14.83
N LYS A 457 -14.77 -14.75 14.76
CA LYS A 457 -15.69 -15.89 14.90
C LYS A 457 -15.49 -16.97 13.84
N SER A 458 -14.99 -16.63 12.66
CA SER A 458 -14.68 -17.59 11.59
C SER A 458 -13.22 -18.05 11.57
N TRP A 459 -12.40 -17.67 12.56
CA TRP A 459 -11.03 -18.17 12.69
C TRP A 459 -11.03 -19.56 13.35
N SER A 460 -10.10 -20.43 12.94
CA SER A 460 -9.97 -21.75 13.54
C SER A 460 -9.69 -21.66 15.05
N ARG A 461 -10.36 -22.54 15.82
CA ARG A 461 -10.22 -22.63 17.29
C ARG A 461 -10.58 -21.35 18.08
N ALA A 462 -11.43 -20.48 17.54
CA ALA A 462 -11.91 -19.28 18.25
C ALA A 462 -12.51 -19.61 19.64
N PRO A 463 -12.15 -18.86 20.71
CA PRO A 463 -12.54 -19.18 22.07
C PRO A 463 -14.04 -18.97 22.32
N ARG A 464 -14.55 -19.48 23.45
CA ARG A 464 -15.96 -19.37 23.82
C ARG A 464 -16.40 -17.90 23.93
N GLU A 465 -15.54 -17.03 24.42
CA GLU A 465 -15.85 -15.60 24.57
C GLU A 465 -16.10 -14.90 23.23
N VAL A 466 -15.44 -15.36 22.17
CA VAL A 466 -15.62 -14.85 20.79
C VAL A 466 -16.85 -15.45 20.13
N THR A 467 -17.06 -16.75 20.31
CA THR A 467 -18.06 -17.53 19.54
C THR A 467 -19.46 -17.52 20.14
N ALA A 468 -19.59 -17.54 21.46
CA ALA A 468 -20.85 -17.78 22.18
C ALA A 468 -21.54 -16.52 22.73
N PHE A 469 -20.88 -15.37 22.70
CA PHE A 469 -21.46 -14.08 23.10
C PHE A 469 -21.44 -13.09 21.93
N CYS A 470 -22.27 -12.05 22.02
CA CYS A 470 -22.22 -10.84 21.18
C CYS A 470 -22.34 -9.64 22.11
N LEU A 471 -21.65 -8.54 21.82
CA LEU A 471 -21.85 -7.27 22.52
C LEU A 471 -23.07 -6.53 21.95
N GLY A 472 -23.63 -5.60 22.72
CA GLY A 472 -24.70 -4.70 22.29
C GLY A 472 -24.20 -3.52 21.45
N GLU A 473 -25.09 -2.55 21.21
CA GLU A 473 -24.70 -1.24 20.68
C GLU A 473 -24.20 -0.31 21.81
N THR A 474 -24.64 -0.57 23.05
CA THR A 474 -24.26 0.17 24.26
C THR A 474 -23.95 -0.75 25.45
N LEU A 475 -23.14 -0.28 26.40
CA LEU A 475 -22.91 -0.97 27.67
C LEU A 475 -24.22 -1.13 28.47
N ALA A 476 -25.17 -0.20 28.32
CA ALA A 476 -26.46 -0.25 29.00
C ALA A 476 -27.29 -1.48 28.59
N GLU A 477 -27.27 -1.85 27.31
CA GLU A 477 -27.90 -3.10 26.84
C GLU A 477 -27.19 -4.34 27.38
N ASP A 478 -25.87 -4.34 27.47
CA ASP A 478 -25.12 -5.50 27.96
C ASP A 478 -25.33 -5.67 29.48
N ILE A 479 -25.39 -4.58 30.23
CA ILE A 479 -25.86 -4.56 31.63
C ILE A 479 -27.30 -5.07 31.73
N ALA A 480 -28.21 -4.67 30.83
CA ALA A 480 -29.57 -5.18 30.78
C ALA A 480 -29.66 -6.69 30.42
N LYS A 481 -28.68 -7.22 29.68
CA LYS A 481 -28.47 -8.66 29.43
C LYS A 481 -27.77 -9.37 30.60
N GLY A 482 -27.51 -8.68 31.73
CA GLY A 482 -26.86 -9.22 32.92
C GLY A 482 -25.33 -9.27 32.86
N GLN A 483 -24.69 -8.52 31.97
CA GLN A 483 -23.24 -8.49 31.79
C GLN A 483 -22.62 -7.25 32.44
N SER A 484 -21.69 -7.43 33.38
CA SER A 484 -20.98 -6.32 34.03
C SER A 484 -19.87 -5.73 33.14
N GLU A 485 -19.29 -4.60 33.53
CA GLU A 485 -18.04 -4.08 32.95
C GLU A 485 -16.92 -5.13 32.92
N THR A 486 -16.87 -6.01 33.94
CA THR A 486 -15.96 -7.17 34.02
C THR A 486 -16.14 -8.15 32.85
N PHE A 487 -17.33 -8.24 32.26
CA PHE A 487 -17.59 -9.04 31.07
C PHE A 487 -16.88 -8.45 29.85
N LEU A 488 -17.04 -7.14 29.59
CA LEU A 488 -16.39 -6.45 28.47
C LEU A 488 -14.87 -6.58 28.55
N TYR A 489 -14.30 -6.36 29.75
CA TYR A 489 -12.89 -6.60 30.02
C TYR A 489 -12.46 -8.04 29.69
N ARG A 490 -13.21 -9.06 30.14
CA ARG A 490 -12.92 -10.47 29.87
C ARG A 490 -12.96 -10.81 28.37
N VAL A 491 -13.93 -10.26 27.64
CA VAL A 491 -14.03 -10.43 26.18
C VAL A 491 -12.85 -9.78 25.48
N GLN A 492 -12.51 -8.53 25.81
CA GLN A 492 -11.34 -7.82 25.27
C GLN A 492 -10.02 -8.57 25.54
N VAL A 493 -9.85 -9.14 26.75
CA VAL A 493 -8.71 -9.98 27.12
C VAL A 493 -8.64 -11.25 26.27
N SER A 494 -9.75 -12.00 26.15
CA SER A 494 -9.80 -13.25 25.36
C SER A 494 -9.52 -12.99 23.87
N MET A 495 -10.07 -11.90 23.33
CA MET A 495 -9.82 -11.45 21.95
C MET A 495 -8.37 -11.03 21.70
N ALA A 496 -7.77 -10.25 22.59
CA ALA A 496 -6.37 -9.84 22.46
C ALA A 496 -5.42 -11.06 22.53
N GLN A 497 -5.67 -12.00 23.44
CA GLN A 497 -4.94 -13.27 23.53
C GLN A 497 -5.08 -14.10 22.25
N PHE A 498 -6.31 -14.22 21.74
CA PHE A 498 -6.59 -14.97 20.50
C PHE A 498 -5.95 -14.32 19.28
N TYR A 499 -5.94 -12.98 19.17
CA TYR A 499 -5.17 -12.28 18.13
C TYR A 499 -3.68 -12.58 18.23
N CYS A 500 -3.05 -12.33 19.38
CA CYS A 500 -1.61 -12.43 19.54
C CYS A 500 -1.11 -13.87 19.27
N GLN A 501 -1.84 -14.88 19.75
CA GLN A 501 -1.51 -16.27 19.47
C GLN A 501 -1.74 -16.64 18.00
N THR A 502 -2.93 -16.37 17.44
CA THR A 502 -3.24 -16.77 16.06
C THR A 502 -2.32 -16.07 15.06
N PHE A 503 -1.93 -14.82 15.32
CA PHE A 503 -0.92 -14.13 14.52
C PHE A 503 0.44 -14.85 14.54
N TYR A 504 0.92 -15.24 15.72
CA TYR A 504 2.18 -15.98 15.82
C TYR A 504 2.13 -17.33 15.10
N ASN A 505 1.02 -18.08 15.24
CA ASN A 505 0.84 -19.38 14.59
C ASN A 505 1.02 -19.28 13.06
N TRP A 506 0.56 -18.18 12.46
CA TRP A 506 0.66 -17.92 11.02
C TRP A 506 1.98 -17.25 10.60
N PHE A 507 2.46 -16.21 11.29
CA PHE A 507 3.60 -15.40 10.81
C PHE A 507 4.94 -15.68 11.51
N VAL A 508 4.96 -16.49 12.57
CA VAL A 508 6.16 -16.89 13.33
C VAL A 508 6.98 -15.69 13.83
N ARG A 509 6.27 -14.64 14.23
CA ARG A 509 6.78 -13.40 14.84
C ARG A 509 5.70 -12.78 15.73
N PRO A 510 6.03 -11.86 16.65
CA PRO A 510 5.03 -11.00 17.27
C PRO A 510 4.24 -10.19 16.23
N PRO A 511 2.93 -10.00 16.42
CA PRO A 511 2.20 -8.91 15.78
C PRO A 511 2.61 -7.55 16.35
N ILE A 512 2.30 -6.49 15.63
CA ILE A 512 2.12 -5.17 16.25
C ILE A 512 0.74 -5.09 16.90
N ILE A 513 0.67 -4.41 18.05
CA ILE A 513 -0.51 -4.30 18.91
C ILE A 513 -0.93 -2.82 19.11
N PRO A 514 -2.19 -2.53 19.46
CA PRO A 514 -2.66 -1.17 19.73
C PRO A 514 -1.83 -0.43 20.77
N HIS A 515 -1.53 0.83 20.49
CA HIS A 515 -0.76 1.74 21.35
C HIS A 515 -1.60 2.95 21.72
N LEU A 516 -1.42 3.47 22.94
CA LEU A 516 -2.15 4.67 23.36
C LEU A 516 -1.69 5.88 22.55
N VAL A 517 -2.64 6.76 22.23
CA VAL A 517 -2.39 8.00 21.50
C VAL A 517 -1.43 8.90 22.29
N PRO A 518 -0.40 9.50 21.66
CA PRO A 518 0.47 10.47 22.32
C PRO A 518 -0.34 11.70 22.76
N CYS A 519 -0.46 11.92 24.06
CA CYS A 519 -1.09 13.13 24.58
C CYS A 519 -0.38 14.36 24.00
N ARG A 520 -1.11 15.15 23.19
CA ARG A 520 -0.66 16.50 22.84
C ARG A 520 -0.59 17.31 24.13
N ARG A 521 0.48 18.08 24.31
CA ARG A 521 0.43 19.15 25.30
C ARG A 521 -0.56 20.18 24.79
N GLU A 522 -1.65 20.39 25.52
CA GLU A 522 -2.46 21.59 25.33
C GLU A 522 -1.54 22.80 25.39
N SER A 523 -1.56 23.61 24.33
CA SER A 523 -0.73 24.81 24.27
C SER A 523 -1.15 25.72 25.42
N SER A 524 -0.25 26.03 26.35
CA SER A 524 -0.54 26.79 27.58
C SER A 524 -0.74 28.30 27.33
N ALA A 525 -1.48 28.64 26.28
CA ALA A 525 -1.85 29.97 25.86
C ALA A 525 -3.13 30.42 26.58
N GLY A 526 -3.04 31.46 27.41
CA GLY A 526 -4.22 32.21 27.86
C GLY A 526 -4.63 32.09 29.33
N SER A 527 -3.80 31.53 30.23
CA SER A 527 -4.01 31.64 31.69
C SER A 527 -3.05 32.64 32.36
N GLN A 528 -2.87 33.81 31.72
CA GLN A 528 -2.55 35.03 32.45
C GLN A 528 -3.88 35.70 32.82
N ARG A 529 -4.43 35.34 33.99
CA ARG A 529 -5.40 36.21 34.64
C ARG A 529 -4.65 37.44 35.16
N SER A 530 -5.12 38.62 34.79
CA SER A 530 -4.68 39.88 35.36
C SER A 530 -5.07 39.95 36.84
N GLU A 531 -4.11 40.29 37.69
CA GLU A 531 -4.35 40.96 38.97
C GLU A 531 -4.60 42.47 38.74
#